data_AF-A0A3R8V7W5-F1
#
_entry.id   AF-A0A3R8V7W5-F1
#
_cell.length_a   1.000
_cell.length_b   1.000
_cell.length_c   1.000
_cell.angle_alpha   90.00
_cell.angle_beta   90.00
_cell.angle_gamma   90.00
#
_symmetry.space_group_name_H-M   'P 1'
#
loop_
_entity.id
_entity.type
_entity.pdbx_description
1 polymer ?
#
loop_
_entity_poly.entity_id
_entity_poly.type
_entity_poly.pdbx_seq_one_letter_code
_entity_poly.pdbx_strand_id
1 'polypeptide(L)'
;MSSNYRRDLSRRLHNGFETVQGLPVVWQVVCWDAVNDGASHGIVRPISTEALANWAKGVLAKHYPGRTYEVNCYPLAKPVEAAQLTTFESWAMDEVKRLELAQRQAG
;
A
#
# COMPACT_ATOMS: atom_id res chain seq x y z
N MET A 1 -28.86 11.41 5.54
CA MET A 1 -27.74 10.46 5.75
C MET A 1 -27.17 10.72 7.15
N SER A 2 -27.37 9.77 8.06
CA SER A 2 -27.17 9.98 9.52
C SER A 2 -25.69 9.86 9.93
N SER A 3 -25.30 10.76 10.84
CA SER A 3 -23.96 10.99 11.41
C SER A 3 -23.26 9.76 12.02
N ASN A 4 -23.97 8.65 12.19
CA ASN A 4 -23.43 7.44 12.83
C ASN A 4 -22.65 6.54 11.87
N TYR A 5 -22.89 6.62 10.55
CA TYR A 5 -22.18 5.78 9.56
C TYR A 5 -20.67 6.07 9.49
N ARG A 6 -20.25 7.28 9.90
CA ARG A 6 -18.83 7.69 9.97
C ARG A 6 -18.12 7.20 11.23
N ARG A 7 -18.85 6.88 12.32
CA ARG A 7 -18.22 6.32 13.53
C ARG A 7 -17.82 4.86 13.35
N ASP A 8 -18.57 4.11 12.56
CA ASP A 8 -18.32 2.66 12.42
C ASP A 8 -17.16 2.32 11.48
N LEU A 9 -16.72 3.26 10.63
CA LEU A 9 -15.46 3.19 9.87
C LEU A 9 -14.21 3.29 10.76
N SER A 10 -14.36 3.77 12.00
CA SER A 10 -13.25 4.10 12.90
C SER A 10 -12.85 2.99 13.86
N ARG A 11 -13.35 1.76 13.70
CA ARG A 11 -12.77 0.61 14.39
C ARG A 11 -11.53 0.15 13.64
N ARG A 12 -10.54 1.06 13.56
CA ARG A 12 -9.14 0.75 13.22
C ARG A 12 -8.81 -0.54 13.96
N LEU A 13 -8.52 -1.61 13.22
CA LEU A 13 -7.76 -2.70 13.81
C LEU A 13 -6.58 -2.05 14.54
N HIS A 14 -6.15 -2.61 15.67
CA HIS A 14 -5.05 -2.10 16.50
C HIS A 14 -3.70 -1.91 15.74
N ASN A 15 -3.68 -2.09 14.42
CA ASN A 15 -2.56 -2.27 13.53
C ASN A 15 -2.60 -1.31 12.31
N GLY A 16 -3.60 -0.43 12.19
CA GLY A 16 -3.58 0.68 11.21
C GLY A 16 -4.11 0.40 9.79
N PHE A 17 -4.51 -0.82 9.45
CA PHE A 17 -5.16 -1.12 8.16
C PHE A 17 -6.58 -0.52 8.09
N GLU A 18 -6.91 0.07 6.94
CA GLU A 18 -8.28 0.49 6.64
C GLU A 18 -9.23 -0.71 6.55
N THR A 19 -10.53 -0.48 6.79
CA THR A 19 -11.54 -1.54 6.74
C THR A 19 -12.77 -1.11 5.99
N VAL A 20 -13.40 -2.06 5.28
CA VAL A 20 -14.70 -1.90 4.63
C VAL A 20 -15.56 -3.09 5.04
N GLN A 21 -16.75 -2.81 5.59
CA GLN A 21 -17.69 -3.85 6.08
C GLN A 21 -17.05 -4.83 7.09
N GLY A 22 -16.11 -4.36 7.92
CA GLY A 22 -15.42 -5.17 8.92
C GLY A 22 -14.28 -6.05 8.38
N LEU A 23 -13.98 -5.96 7.08
CA LEU A 23 -12.87 -6.67 6.45
C LEU A 23 -11.69 -5.70 6.20
N PRO A 24 -10.43 -6.14 6.41
CA PRO A 24 -9.27 -5.32 6.07
C PRO A 24 -9.23 -5.01 4.57
N VAL A 25 -8.94 -3.76 4.24
CA VAL A 25 -8.62 -3.32 2.88
C VAL A 25 -7.11 -3.39 2.70
N VAL A 26 -6.69 -4.03 1.62
CA VAL A 26 -5.29 -3.99 1.20
C VAL A 26 -5.16 -3.03 0.05
N TRP A 27 -4.32 -2.03 0.23
CA TRP A 27 -3.84 -1.15 -0.83
C TRP A 27 -2.62 -1.77 -1.51
N GLN A 28 -2.43 -1.44 -2.77
CA GLN A 28 -1.24 -1.82 -3.53
C GLN A 28 -0.87 -0.74 -4.54
N VAL A 29 0.41 -0.72 -4.91
CA VAL A 29 0.92 0.10 -6.02
C VAL A 29 1.31 -0.82 -7.17
N VAL A 30 0.86 -0.52 -8.39
CA VAL A 30 1.08 -1.36 -9.58
C VAL A 30 1.63 -0.53 -10.72
N CYS A 31 2.62 -1.06 -11.45
CA CYS A 31 3.03 -0.59 -12.77
C CYS A 31 2.89 -1.74 -13.76
N TRP A 32 1.87 -1.69 -14.62
CA TRP A 32 1.55 -2.78 -15.54
C TRP A 32 2.65 -3.06 -16.55
N ASP A 33 3.32 -2.03 -17.06
CA ASP A 33 4.47 -2.20 -17.96
C ASP A 33 5.58 -3.00 -17.28
N ALA A 34 5.91 -2.63 -16.03
CA ALA A 34 6.90 -3.34 -15.24
C ALA A 34 6.48 -4.79 -14.92
N VAL A 35 5.18 -5.04 -14.70
CA VAL A 35 4.66 -6.41 -14.52
C VAL A 35 4.83 -7.23 -15.79
N ASN A 36 4.50 -6.66 -16.95
CA ASN A 36 4.62 -7.33 -18.25
C ASN A 36 6.09 -7.65 -18.60
N ASP A 37 7.02 -6.80 -18.15
CA ASP A 37 8.46 -6.99 -18.30
C ASP A 37 9.06 -7.98 -17.27
N GLY A 38 8.26 -8.49 -16.33
CA GLY A 38 8.72 -9.40 -15.28
C GLY A 38 9.60 -8.74 -14.21
N ALA A 39 9.51 -7.41 -14.05
CA ALA A 39 10.29 -6.69 -13.04
C ALA A 39 9.77 -6.94 -11.61
N SER A 40 10.70 -7.05 -10.65
CA SER A 40 10.40 -7.33 -9.24
C SER A 40 9.57 -6.24 -8.54
N HIS A 41 9.56 -5.02 -9.08
CA HIS A 41 8.86 -3.84 -8.58
C HIS A 41 7.65 -3.45 -9.41
N GLY A 42 7.08 -4.40 -10.16
CA GLY A 42 5.81 -4.21 -10.87
C GLY A 42 4.61 -4.10 -9.92
N ILE A 43 4.67 -4.71 -8.74
CA ILE A 43 3.60 -4.66 -7.73
C ILE A 43 4.21 -4.53 -6.33
N VAL A 44 3.74 -3.56 -5.54
CA VAL A 44 4.06 -3.44 -4.11
C VAL A 44 2.78 -3.62 -3.29
N ARG A 45 2.75 -4.69 -2.49
CA ARG A 45 1.62 -5.10 -1.64
C ARG A 45 2.07 -6.07 -0.55
N PRO A 46 1.34 -6.19 0.56
CA PRO A 46 0.17 -5.40 0.95
C PRO A 46 0.55 -4.03 1.56
N ILE A 47 -0.34 -3.04 1.45
CA ILE A 47 -0.20 -1.71 2.06
C ILE A 47 -1.47 -1.38 2.87
N SER A 48 -1.29 -0.77 4.04
CA SER A 48 -2.32 -0.56 5.07
C SER A 48 -3.30 0.57 4.78
N THR A 49 -2.84 1.62 4.10
CA THR A 49 -3.61 2.85 3.90
C THR A 49 -3.38 3.44 2.52
N GLU A 50 -4.36 4.22 2.05
CA GLU A 50 -4.25 4.96 0.79
C GLU A 50 -3.07 5.93 0.79
N ALA A 51 -2.86 6.62 1.92
CA ALA A 51 -1.79 7.60 2.08
C ALA A 51 -0.41 6.97 1.90
N LEU A 52 -0.20 5.79 2.51
CA LEU A 52 1.07 5.08 2.40
C LEU A 52 1.28 4.52 0.98
N ALA A 53 0.22 4.09 0.30
CA ALA A 53 0.29 3.64 -1.09
C ALA A 53 0.63 4.79 -2.05
N ASN A 54 0.02 5.97 -1.86
CA ASN A 54 0.35 7.16 -2.64
C ASN A 54 1.79 7.66 -2.37
N TRP A 55 2.26 7.57 -1.13
CA TRP A 55 3.66 7.84 -0.81
C TRP A 55 4.59 6.89 -1.56
N ALA A 56 4.33 5.58 -1.50
CA ALA A 56 5.14 4.58 -2.20
C ALA A 56 5.14 4.79 -3.72
N LYS A 57 3.98 5.10 -4.31
CA LYS A 57 3.86 5.50 -5.71
C LYS A 57 4.78 6.67 -6.05
N GLY A 58 4.81 7.71 -5.21
CA GLY A 58 5.68 8.88 -5.41
C GLY A 58 7.16 8.52 -5.40
N VAL A 59 7.60 7.70 -4.44
CA VAL A 59 8.99 7.22 -4.37
C VAL A 59 9.35 6.41 -5.62
N LEU A 60 8.50 5.46 -6.02
CA LEU A 60 8.75 4.60 -7.17
C LEU A 60 8.78 5.39 -8.49
N ALA A 61 7.85 6.32 -8.69
CA ALA A 61 7.81 7.15 -9.89
C ALA A 61 9.04 8.06 -10.01
N LYS A 62 9.57 8.55 -8.88
CA LYS A 62 10.83 9.31 -8.87
C LYS A 62 12.05 8.44 -9.15
N HIS A 63 12.06 7.19 -8.67
CA HIS A 63 13.19 6.29 -8.86
C HIS A 63 13.25 5.72 -10.29
N TYR A 64 12.08 5.41 -10.87
CA TYR A 64 11.96 4.80 -12.19
C TYR A 64 11.24 5.77 -13.15
N PRO A 65 11.95 6.79 -13.67
CA PRO A 65 11.35 7.74 -14.61
C PRO A 65 10.85 7.02 -15.87
N GLY A 66 9.70 7.45 -16.37
CA GLY A 66 9.04 6.83 -17.53
C GLY A 66 8.11 5.67 -17.20
N ARG A 67 8.04 5.22 -15.95
CA ARG A 67 7.07 4.22 -15.50
C ARG A 67 5.83 4.88 -14.90
N THR A 68 4.65 4.37 -15.25
CA THR A 68 3.38 4.82 -14.66
C THR A 68 2.96 3.86 -13.56
N TYR A 69 2.85 4.39 -12.34
CA TYR A 69 2.37 3.66 -11.17
C TYR A 69 0.96 4.09 -10.80
N GLU A 70 0.11 3.11 -10.52
CA GLU A 70 -1.28 3.26 -10.09
C GLU A 70 -1.46 2.75 -8.67
N VAL A 71 -2.44 3.30 -7.96
CA VAL A 71 -2.83 2.85 -6.63
C VAL A 71 -4.24 2.30 -6.72
N ASN A 72 -4.45 1.09 -6.21
CA ASN A 72 -5.78 0.51 -6.05
C ASN A 72 -5.86 -0.30 -4.75
N CYS A 73 -7.08 -0.67 -4.38
CA CYS A 73 -7.33 -1.43 -3.16
C CYS A 73 -8.37 -2.51 -3.38
N TYR A 74 -8.35 -3.53 -2.52
CA TYR A 74 -9.38 -4.55 -2.46
C TYR A 74 -9.60 -5.03 -1.02
N PRO A 75 -10.85 -5.33 -0.62
CA PRO A 75 -11.11 -5.96 0.65
C PRO A 75 -10.63 -7.42 0.63
N LEU A 76 -10.10 -7.90 1.74
CA LEU A 76 -9.77 -9.32 1.89
C LEU A 76 -11.05 -10.14 2.03
N ALA A 77 -11.13 -11.25 1.29
CA ALA A 77 -12.29 -12.17 1.34
C ALA A 77 -12.44 -12.91 2.68
N LYS A 78 -11.39 -12.92 3.51
CA LYS A 78 -11.39 -13.53 4.84
C LYS A 78 -10.70 -12.59 5.84
N PRO A 79 -11.11 -12.62 7.12
CA PRO A 79 -10.34 -12.00 8.18
C PRO A 79 -8.93 -12.61 8.20
N VAL A 80 -7.91 -11.76 8.15
CA VAL A 80 -6.51 -12.14 8.35
C VAL A 80 -6.05 -11.46 9.63
N GLU A 81 -5.22 -12.15 10.42
CA GLU A 81 -4.68 -11.53 11.62
C GLU A 81 -3.84 -10.32 11.25
N ALA A 82 -4.11 -9.22 11.95
CA ALA A 82 -3.51 -7.95 11.61
C ALA A 82 -1.99 -7.94 11.85
N ALA A 83 -1.46 -8.80 12.73
CA ALA A 83 -0.02 -9.00 12.91
C ALA A 83 0.64 -9.59 11.65
N GLN A 84 -0.02 -10.51 10.96
CA GLN A 84 0.48 -11.10 9.71
C GLN A 84 0.54 -10.05 8.61
N LEU A 85 -0.51 -9.24 8.46
CA LEU A 85 -0.55 -8.16 7.47
C LEU A 85 0.53 -7.09 7.72
N THR A 86 0.79 -6.77 8.98
CA THR A 86 1.83 -5.79 9.36
C THR A 86 3.23 -6.29 8.99
N THR A 87 3.51 -7.58 9.23
CA THR A 87 4.79 -8.18 8.83
C THR A 87 4.97 -8.15 7.31
N PHE A 88 3.94 -8.52 6.54
CA PHE A 88 4.02 -8.49 5.09
C PHE A 88 4.15 -7.07 4.52
N GLU A 89 3.44 -6.09 5.09
CA GLU A 89 3.62 -4.69 4.72
C GLU A 89 5.05 -4.22 5.00
N SER A 90 5.60 -4.56 6.16
CA SER A 90 6.98 -4.20 6.50
C SER A 90 7.98 -4.73 5.45
N TRP A 91 7.79 -5.96 4.97
CA TRP A 91 8.64 -6.54 3.94
C TRP A 91 8.43 -5.89 2.57
N ALA A 92 7.17 -5.65 2.18
CA ALA A 92 6.83 -5.00 0.92
C ALA A 92 7.37 -3.56 0.84
N MET A 93 7.35 -2.84 1.96
CA MET A 93 7.75 -1.43 2.04
C MET A 93 9.25 -1.25 2.33
N ASP A 94 9.99 -2.31 2.69
CA ASP A 94 11.42 -2.21 3.00
C ASP A 94 12.22 -1.67 1.81
N GLU A 95 12.00 -2.24 0.62
CA GLU A 95 12.66 -1.78 -0.60
C GLU A 95 12.30 -0.33 -0.92
N VAL A 96 11.01 0.04 -0.84
CA VAL A 96 10.55 1.41 -1.10
C VAL A 96 11.23 2.41 -0.17
N LYS A 97 11.38 2.07 1.12
CA LYS A 97 12.09 2.92 2.09
C LYS A 97 13.57 3.06 1.75
N ARG A 98 14.23 1.98 1.31
CA ARG A 98 15.63 2.04 0.86
C ARG A 98 15.80 2.92 -0.38
N LEU A 99 14.89 2.82 -1.35
CA LEU A 99 14.87 3.70 -2.53
C LEU A 99 14.69 5.17 -2.13
N GLU A 100 13.80 5.45 -1.19
CA GLU A 100 13.54 6.81 -0.72
C GLU A 100 14.76 7.43 -0.03
N LEU A 101 15.44 6.67 0.83
CA LEU A 101 16.68 7.11 1.46
C LEU A 101 17.78 7.41 0.43
N ALA A 102 17.95 6.53 -0.57
CA ALA A 102 18.92 6.76 -1.64
C ALA A 102 18.61 8.05 -2.43
N GLN A 103 17.33 8.32 -2.70
CA GLN A 103 16.91 9.56 -3.37
C GLN A 103 17.17 10.82 -2.55
N ARG A 104 17.07 10.75 -1.21
CA ARG A 104 17.38 11.87 -0.32
C ARG A 104 18.88 12.17 -0.24
N GLN A 105 19.71 11.15 -0.39
CA GLN A 105 21.18 11.30 -0.34
C GLN A 105 21.77 11.74 -1.68
N ALA A 106 21.07 11.50 -2.79
CA ALA A 106 21.49 11.86 -4.13
C ALA A 106 21.12 13.29 -4.56
N GLY A 107 20.38 14.04 -3.74
CA GLY A 107 19.99 15.44 -3.97
C GLY A 107 20.58 16.35 -2.90
#